data_AF-A0A2N5ZWR4-F1
#
_entry.id   AF-A0A2N5ZWR4-F1
#
_cell.length_a   1.000
_cell.length_b   1.000
_cell.length_c   1.000
_cell.angle_alpha   90.00
_cell.angle_beta   90.00
_cell.angle_gamma   90.00
#
_symmetry.space_group_name_H-M   'P 1'
#
loop_
_entity.id
_entity.type
_entity.pdbx_description
1 polymer ?
#
loop_
_entity_poly.entity_id
_entity_poly.type
_entity_poly.pdbx_seq_one_letter_code
_entity_poly.pdbx_strand_id
1 'polypeptide(L)'
;MSTSPGTVIPLDADDFSCVDSPSPLYAGLPDRKKLAANCGIPFPRDIRILAMEVEDPYSIGAPMTPAVVFSLQEYVRSAHMMLQTWFTSSGVLRAS
;
A
#
# COMPACT_ATOMS: atom_id res chain seq x y z
N MET A 1 -3.18 -7.06 15.28
CA MET A 1 -1.94 -6.57 15.93
C MET A 1 -2.08 -5.07 16.09
N SER A 2 -1.78 -4.49 17.26
CA SER A 2 -1.76 -3.02 17.43
C SER A 2 -0.33 -2.54 17.19
N THR A 3 -0.10 -2.04 15.99
CA THR A 3 1.15 -1.43 15.53
C THR A 3 1.19 0.03 15.98
N SER A 4 2.37 0.54 16.33
CA SER A 4 2.51 1.90 16.86
C SER A 4 2.39 2.95 15.74
N PRO A 5 1.83 4.16 15.99
CA PRO A 5 1.79 5.22 14.99
C PRO A 5 3.18 5.52 14.41
N GLY A 6 3.25 5.74 13.09
CA GLY A 6 4.50 5.91 12.35
C GLY A 6 5.12 4.60 11.85
N THR A 7 4.60 3.43 12.23
CA THR A 7 5.06 2.14 11.69
C THR A 7 4.73 2.07 10.20
N VAL A 8 5.74 1.77 9.38
CA VAL A 8 5.60 1.58 7.93
C VAL A 8 5.39 0.11 7.62
N ILE A 9 4.35 -0.21 6.85
CA ILE A 9 3.93 -1.58 6.56
C ILE A 9 3.80 -1.76 5.05
N PRO A 10 4.64 -2.59 4.41
CA PRO A 10 4.42 -3.00 3.03
C PRO A 10 3.30 -4.04 2.97
N LEU A 11 2.41 -3.90 1.99
CA LEU A 11 1.32 -4.81 1.71
C LEU A 11 1.32 -5.18 0.22
N ASP A 12 0.85 -6.37 -0.10
CA ASP A 12 0.69 -6.86 -1.46
C ASP A 12 -0.71 -7.39 -1.77
N ALA A 13 -0.89 -7.87 -3.00
CA ALA A 13 -2.18 -8.34 -3.49
C ALA A 13 -2.80 -9.46 -2.63
N ASP A 14 -1.99 -10.27 -1.95
CA ASP A 14 -2.46 -11.39 -1.14
C ASP A 14 -2.95 -10.90 0.24
N ASP A 15 -2.41 -9.79 0.74
CA ASP A 15 -2.87 -9.12 1.98
C ASP A 15 -4.29 -8.54 1.87
N PHE A 16 -4.84 -8.44 0.66
CA PHE A 16 -6.19 -7.90 0.43
C PHE A 16 -7.24 -8.97 0.17
N SER A 17 -7.06 -10.20 0.65
CA SER A 17 -8.10 -11.23 0.49
C SER A 17 -9.44 -10.77 1.14
N CYS A 18 -10.56 -11.32 0.66
CA CYS A 18 -11.93 -10.89 1.02
C CYS A 18 -12.23 -10.86 2.54
N VAL A 19 -11.39 -11.49 3.37
CA VAL A 19 -11.62 -11.69 4.80
C VAL A 19 -10.72 -10.82 5.69
N ASP A 20 -9.54 -10.41 5.20
CA ASP A 20 -8.45 -9.90 6.06
C ASP A 20 -7.90 -8.53 5.63
N SER A 21 -8.69 -7.70 4.95
CA SER A 21 -8.21 -6.37 4.52
C SER A 21 -7.81 -5.50 5.72
N PRO A 22 -6.54 -5.07 5.82
CA PRO A 22 -6.05 -4.31 6.97
C PRO A 22 -6.64 -2.90 7.08
N SER A 23 -7.28 -2.40 6.01
CA SER A 23 -7.98 -1.11 6.01
C SER A 23 -9.26 -1.12 5.16
N PRO A 24 -10.32 -0.40 5.57
CA PRO A 24 -11.54 -0.23 4.78
C PRO A 24 -11.31 0.38 3.40
N LEU A 25 -10.26 1.20 3.24
CA LEU A 25 -9.90 1.83 1.95
C LEU A 25 -9.53 0.79 0.89
N TYR A 26 -9.08 -0.40 1.30
CA TYR A 26 -8.62 -1.46 0.40
C TYR A 26 -9.59 -2.65 0.32
N ALA A 27 -10.61 -2.70 1.18
CA ALA A 27 -11.57 -3.80 1.24
C ALA A 27 -12.33 -4.04 -0.07
N GLY A 28 -12.41 -3.03 -0.95
CA GLY A 28 -13.03 -3.17 -2.28
C GLY A 28 -12.12 -3.73 -3.37
N LEU A 29 -10.81 -3.92 -3.12
CA LEU A 29 -9.87 -4.45 -4.12
C LEU A 29 -10.24 -5.86 -4.63
N PRO A 30 -10.66 -6.81 -3.79
CA PRO A 30 -11.15 -8.12 -4.23
C PRO A 30 -12.31 -8.03 -5.21
N ASP A 31 -13.29 -7.19 -4.89
CA ASP A 31 -14.50 -7.06 -5.69
C ASP A 31 -14.19 -6.39 -7.03
N ARG A 32 -13.29 -5.41 -7.04
CA ARG A 32 -12.78 -4.79 -8.27
C ARG A 32 -12.01 -5.78 -9.14
N LYS A 33 -11.19 -6.66 -8.56
CA LYS A 33 -10.47 -7.72 -9.27
C LYS A 33 -11.45 -8.72 -9.90
N LYS A 34 -12.48 -9.15 -9.15
CA LYS A 34 -13.55 -10.04 -9.64
C LYS A 34 -14.35 -9.39 -10.77
N LEU A 35 -14.71 -8.12 -10.63
CA LEU A 35 -15.44 -7.38 -11.66
C LEU A 35 -14.61 -7.26 -12.95
N ALA A 36 -13.33 -6.88 -12.84
CA ALA A 36 -12.44 -6.78 -13.99
C ALA A 36 -12.33 -8.13 -14.74
N ALA A 37 -12.19 -9.24 -14.01
CA ALA A 37 -12.18 -10.57 -14.58
C ALA A 37 -13.49 -10.89 -15.33
N ASN A 38 -14.65 -10.59 -14.73
CA ASN A 38 -15.96 -10.83 -15.35
C ASN A 38 -16.20 -9.97 -16.60
N CYS A 39 -15.59 -8.78 -16.67
CA CYS A 39 -15.72 -7.87 -17.80
C CYS A 39 -14.59 -8.04 -18.84
N GLY A 40 -13.64 -8.96 -18.65
CA GLY A 40 -12.48 -9.11 -19.53
C GLY A 40 -11.55 -7.89 -19.53
N ILE A 41 -11.61 -7.06 -18.48
CA ILE A 41 -10.78 -5.86 -18.34
C ILE A 41 -9.43 -6.27 -17.75
N PRO A 42 -8.30 -5.86 -18.36
CA PRO A 42 -6.99 -6.10 -17.77
C PRO A 42 -6.89 -5.53 -16.35
N PHE A 43 -6.42 -6.34 -15.41
CA PHE A 43 -6.16 -5.94 -14.04
C PHE A 43 -4.66 -6.09 -13.73
N PRO A 44 -4.06 -5.19 -12.93
CA PRO A 44 -2.65 -5.30 -12.58
C PRO A 44 -2.34 -6.65 -11.93
N ARG A 45 -1.27 -7.31 -12.38
CA ARG A 45 -0.79 -8.56 -11.78
C ARG A 45 -0.06 -8.28 -10.47
N ASP A 46 0.71 -7.21 -10.44
CA ASP A 46 1.51 -6.79 -9.30
C ASP A 46 0.89 -5.54 -8.67
N ILE A 47 0.49 -5.64 -7.41
CA ILE A 47 0.02 -4.52 -6.61
C ILE A 47 0.86 -4.51 -5.33
N ARG A 48 1.43 -3.35 -5.03
CA ARG A 48 2.12 -3.08 -3.78
C ARG A 48 1.53 -1.82 -3.17
N ILE A 49 1.26 -1.86 -1.88
CA ILE A 49 0.79 -0.71 -1.10
C ILE A 49 1.79 -0.51 0.02
N LEU A 50 2.26 0.72 0.19
CA LEU A 50 2.95 1.12 1.41
C LEU A 50 1.92 1.79 2.31
N ALA A 51 1.72 1.25 3.51
CA ALA A 51 0.88 1.85 4.52
C ALA A 51 1.74 2.41 5.65
N MET A 52 1.21 3.39 6.37
CA MET A 52 1.80 3.89 7.60
C MET A 52 0.70 4.01 8.64
N GLU A 53 0.95 3.48 9.83
CA GLU A 53 0.02 3.56 10.93
C GLU A 53 -0.11 5.00 11.43
N VAL A 54 -1.34 5.39 11.70
CA VAL A 54 -1.68 6.72 12.24
C VAL A 54 -2.40 6.55 13.56
N GLU A 55 -2.34 7.56 14.41
CA GLU A 55 -2.97 7.51 15.74
C GLU A 55 -4.50 7.51 15.67
N ASP A 56 -5.06 8.34 14.78
CA ASP A 56 -6.51 8.40 14.53
C ASP A 56 -6.78 8.41 13.02
N PRO A 57 -7.22 7.27 12.44
CA PRO A 57 -7.55 7.19 11.02
C PRO A 57 -8.98 7.71 10.69
N TYR A 58 -9.79 8.06 11.69
CA TYR A 58 -11.20 8.44 11.50
C TYR A 58 -11.42 9.95 11.46
N SER A 59 -10.50 10.73 12.01
CA SER A 59 -10.54 12.19 11.98
C SER A 59 -10.06 12.76 10.64
N ILE A 60 -10.93 13.51 9.97
CA ILE A 60 -10.62 14.18 8.68
C ILE A 60 -10.10 15.59 8.94
N GLY A 61 -9.01 15.97 8.26
CA GLY A 61 -8.45 17.32 8.30
C GLY A 61 -7.60 17.63 9.54
N ALA A 62 -7.39 16.66 10.42
CA ALA A 62 -6.44 16.78 11.52
C ALA A 62 -4.99 16.86 10.98
N PRO A 63 -4.11 17.63 11.63
CA PRO A 63 -2.68 17.64 11.30
C PRO A 63 -2.07 16.25 11.59
N MET A 64 -0.96 15.95 10.91
CA MET A 64 -0.18 14.75 11.19
C MET A 64 0.38 14.80 12.63
N THR A 65 0.30 13.68 13.34
CA THR A 65 0.88 13.59 14.69
C THR A 65 2.41 13.60 14.64
N PRO A 66 3.11 13.98 15.72
CA PRO A 66 4.57 14.02 15.73
C PRO A 66 5.22 12.69 15.34
N ALA A 67 4.63 11.55 15.73
CA ALA A 67 5.10 10.22 15.37
C ALA A 67 5.06 9.97 13.85
N VAL A 68 3.97 10.39 13.20
CA VAL A 68 3.81 10.29 11.74
C VAL A 68 4.77 11.23 11.03
N VAL A 69 4.91 12.48 11.50
CA VAL A 69 5.85 13.45 10.92
C VAL A 69 7.30 12.94 11.00
N PHE A 70 7.69 12.39 12.15
CA PHE A 70 9.03 11.83 12.34
C PHE A 70 9.31 10.65 11.41
N SER A 71 8.29 9.82 11.16
CA SER A 71 8.40 8.61 10.34
C SER A 71 8.28 8.89 8.84
N LEU A 72 7.91 10.11 8.43
CA LEU A 72 7.65 10.44 7.04
C LEU A 72 8.87 10.25 6.13
N GLN A 73 10.08 10.59 6.62
CA GLN A 73 11.31 10.39 5.86
C GLN A 73 11.58 8.91 5.61
N GLU A 74 11.31 8.06 6.61
CA GLU A 74 11.44 6.61 6.48
C GLU A 74 10.40 6.02 5.52
N TYR A 75 9.17 6.52 5.58
CA TYR A 75 8.12 6.14 4.65
C TYR A 75 8.50 6.45 3.20
N VAL A 76 9.02 7.65 2.93
CA VAL A 76 9.50 8.04 1.59
C VAL A 76 10.67 7.16 1.14
N ARG A 77 11.63 6.88 2.04
CA ARG A 77 12.76 5.98 1.75
C ARG A 77 12.28 4.58 1.39
N SER A 78 11.32 4.05 2.13
CA SER A 78 10.72 2.73 1.89
C SER A 78 9.98 2.69 0.54
N ALA A 79 9.25 3.74 0.18
CA ALA A 79 8.63 3.85 -1.14
C ALA A 79 9.68 3.83 -2.27
N HIS A 80 10.79 4.55 -2.09
CA HIS A 80 11.87 4.57 -3.07
C HIS A 80 12.52 3.18 -3.25
N MET A 81 12.82 2.48 -2.14
CA MET A 81 13.36 1.12 -2.19
C MET A 81 12.39 0.14 -2.87
N MET A 82 11.10 0.26 -2.60
CA MET A 82 10.07 -0.55 -3.23
C MET A 82 10.06 -0.35 -4.75
N LEU A 83 10.10 0.89 -5.21
CA LEU A 83 10.16 1.21 -6.65
C LEU A 83 11.43 0.69 -7.30
N GLN A 84 12.60 0.86 -6.68
CA GLN A 84 13.86 0.35 -7.21
C GLN A 84 13.86 -1.17 -7.36
N THR A 85 13.33 -1.86 -6.35
CA THR A 85 13.18 -3.32 -6.38
C THR A 85 12.23 -3.74 -7.49
N TRP A 86 11.13 -3.01 -7.67
CA TRP A 86 10.15 -3.28 -8.71
C TRP A 86 10.74 -3.11 -10.12
N PHE A 87 11.47 -2.02 -10.38
CA PHE A 87 12.11 -1.80 -11.69
C PHE A 87 13.18 -2.86 -12.00
N THR A 88 13.89 -3.33 -10.98
CA THR A 88 14.91 -4.39 -11.12
C THR A 88 14.27 -5.75 -11.39
N SER A 89 13.16 -6.07 -10.70
CA SER A 89 12.46 -7.36 -10.79
C SER A 89 11.61 -7.48 -12.06
N SER A 90 11.01 -6.38 -12.53
CA SER A 90 10.17 -6.36 -13.73
C SER A 90 10.97 -6.22 -15.03
N GLY A 91 12.30 -6.11 -14.97
CA GLY A 91 13.14 -5.95 -16.17
C GLY A 91 12.89 -4.64 -16.94
N VAL A 92 12.27 -3.63 -16.30
CA VAL A 92 11.86 -2.37 -16.95
C VAL A 92 13.01 -1.36 -17.07
N LEU A 93 14.23 -1.68 -16.60
CA LEU A 93 15.43 -0.90 -16.90
C LEU A 93 16.51 -1.75 -17.58
N ARG A 94 16.30 -2.00 -18.87
CA ARG A 94 17.36 -1.84 -19.86
C ARG A 94 16.97 -0.70 -20.80
N ALA A 95 17.32 0.52 -20.41
CA ALA A 95 17.43 1.63 -21.33
C ALA A 95 18.80 2.27 -21.10
N SER A 96 19.69 1.92 -22.03
CA SER A 96 20.83 2.65 -22.61
C SER A 96 21.60 3.65 -21.77
#